data_AF-A0A969WW94-F1
#
_entry.id   AF-A0A969WW94-F1
#
_cell.length_a   1.000
_cell.length_b   1.000
_cell.length_c   1.000
_cell.angle_alpha   90.00
_cell.angle_beta   90.00
_cell.angle_gamma   90.00
#
_symmetry.space_group_name_H-M   'P 1'
#
loop_
_entity.id
_entity.type
_entity.pdbx_description
1 polymer ?
#
loop_
_entity_poly.entity_id
_entity_poly.type
_entity_poly.pdbx_seq_one_letter_code
_entity_poly.pdbx_strand_id
1 'polypeptide(L)'
;GRSSFQSPSYVSVEMIRAAMGGDSFRWPSGCYVNTGDYNHIMMAMETSITKDGVTYAPVKGTEEEVQALTDSYNHLTKLRDEVIEMGILPAVDQWHTVNENLK
;
A
#
# COMPACT_ATOMS: atom_id res chain seq x y z
N GLY A 1 25.96 -1.19 -6.04
CA GLY A 1 25.89 -1.89 -4.75
C GLY A 1 25.02 -3.13 -4.90
N ARG A 2 25.25 -4.17 -4.11
CA ARG A 2 24.31 -5.31 -4.06
C ARG A 2 23.10 -4.90 -3.21
N SER A 3 21.91 -5.30 -3.61
CA SER A 3 20.69 -5.05 -2.83
C SER A 3 20.75 -5.78 -1.49
N SER A 4 20.10 -5.21 -0.47
CA SER A 4 19.86 -5.92 0.79
C SER A 4 19.01 -7.16 0.54
N PHE A 5 19.26 -8.24 1.30
CA PHE A 5 18.53 -9.51 1.13
C PHE A 5 18.06 -10.11 2.46
N GLN A 6 18.83 -9.96 3.54
CA GLN A 6 18.48 -10.54 4.84
C GLN A 6 17.29 -9.83 5.48
N SER A 7 17.35 -8.50 5.59
CA SER A 7 16.25 -7.71 6.17
C SER A 7 14.94 -7.81 5.38
N PRO A 8 14.89 -7.65 4.04
CA PRO A 8 13.63 -7.78 3.32
C PRO A 8 13.06 -9.19 3.39
N SER A 9 13.91 -10.23 3.40
CA SER A 9 13.46 -11.62 3.54
C SER A 9 12.80 -11.84 4.90
N TYR A 10 13.47 -11.46 5.99
CA TYR A 10 12.93 -11.63 7.33
C TYR A 10 11.60 -10.88 7.52
N VAL A 11 11.53 -9.60 7.14
CA VAL A 11 10.33 -8.78 7.29
C VAL A 11 9.16 -9.34 6.47
N SER A 12 9.42 -9.82 5.25
CA SER A 12 8.38 -10.44 4.41
C SER A 12 7.83 -11.73 5.03
N VAL A 13 8.69 -12.53 5.67
CA VAL A 13 8.28 -13.75 6.38
C VAL A 13 7.46 -13.41 7.63
N GLU A 14 7.75 -12.30 8.33
CA GLU A 14 6.92 -11.87 9.45
C GLU A 14 5.51 -11.45 9.01
N MET A 15 5.39 -10.77 7.86
CA MET A 15 4.10 -10.40 7.29
C MET A 15 3.24 -11.63 6.96
N ILE A 16 3.81 -12.64 6.28
CA ILE A 16 3.04 -13.85 5.93
C ILE A 16 2.69 -14.67 7.19
N ARG A 17 3.58 -14.72 8.20
CA ARG A 17 3.27 -15.36 9.49
C ARG A 17 2.04 -14.72 10.14
N ALA A 18 1.94 -13.39 10.12
CA ALA A 18 0.77 -12.69 10.65
C ALA A 18 -0.50 -12.99 9.83
N ALA A 19 -0.39 -13.00 8.50
CA ALA A 19 -1.50 -13.36 7.61
C ALA A 19 -1.96 -14.82 7.76
N MET A 20 -1.07 -15.72 8.21
CA MET A 20 -1.41 -17.12 8.51
C MET A 20 -2.01 -17.30 9.92
N GLY A 21 -2.25 -16.22 10.67
CA GLY A 21 -2.79 -16.25 12.03
C GLY A 21 -1.76 -16.53 13.12
N GLY A 22 -0.47 -16.39 12.81
CA GLY A 22 0.62 -16.41 13.80
C GLY A 22 0.79 -15.06 14.50
N ASP A 23 2.03 -14.79 14.93
CA ASP A 23 2.36 -13.53 15.63
C ASP A 23 2.05 -12.29 14.77
N SER A 24 1.56 -11.23 15.42
CA SER A 24 1.22 -9.98 14.76
C SER A 24 2.45 -9.28 14.16
N PHE A 25 2.31 -8.81 12.92
CA PHE A 25 3.26 -7.90 12.29
C PHE A 25 3.11 -6.48 12.87
N ARG A 26 4.22 -5.84 13.24
CA ARG A 26 4.24 -4.58 14.02
C ARG A 26 4.81 -3.38 13.26
N TRP A 27 4.93 -3.49 11.94
CA TRP A 27 5.48 -2.43 11.10
C TRP A 27 4.45 -2.02 10.04
N PRO A 28 4.62 -0.83 9.43
CA PRO A 28 3.81 -0.43 8.29
C PRO A 28 3.93 -1.42 7.13
N SER A 29 2.85 -1.60 6.38
CA SER A 29 2.82 -2.44 5.19
C SER A 29 2.11 -1.73 4.04
N GLY A 30 2.48 -2.11 2.82
CA GLY A 30 1.82 -1.63 1.61
C GLY A 30 0.42 -2.25 1.50
N CYS A 31 -0.61 -1.42 1.48
CA CYS A 31 -1.99 -1.85 1.26
C CYS A 31 -2.69 -0.94 0.27
N TYR A 32 -3.84 -1.39 -0.24
CA TYR A 32 -4.68 -0.59 -1.10
C TYR A 32 -5.36 0.51 -0.27
N VAL A 33 -5.27 1.75 -0.74
CA VAL A 33 -5.84 2.92 -0.08
C VAL A 33 -6.78 3.63 -1.05
N ASN A 34 -8.01 3.82 -0.60
CA ASN A 34 -9.01 4.64 -1.27
C ASN A 34 -9.89 5.35 -0.22
N THR A 35 -9.42 6.49 0.30
CA THR A 35 -10.02 7.18 1.46
C THR A 35 -10.59 8.56 1.15
N GLY A 36 -10.64 8.99 -0.12
CA GLY A 36 -11.02 10.33 -0.53
C GLY A 36 -9.81 11.24 -0.74
N ASP A 37 -8.96 11.37 0.27
CA ASP A 37 -7.72 12.17 0.19
C ASP A 37 -6.62 11.46 -0.62
N TYR A 38 -6.55 10.12 -0.49
CA TYR A 38 -5.63 9.26 -1.22
C TYR A 38 -6.43 8.16 -1.89
N ASN A 39 -6.48 8.18 -3.23
CA ASN A 39 -7.37 7.33 -4.01
C ASN A 39 -6.61 6.42 -4.97
N HIS A 40 -7.11 5.19 -5.12
CA HIS A 40 -6.66 4.19 -6.09
C HIS A 40 -5.14 4.00 -6.11
N ILE A 41 -4.54 3.76 -4.94
CA ILE A 41 -3.10 3.61 -4.81
C ILE A 41 -2.72 2.49 -3.83
N MET A 42 -1.53 1.92 -4.02
CA MET A 42 -0.89 1.06 -3.02
C MET A 42 0.18 1.88 -2.31
N MET A 43 0.05 2.07 -1.00
CA MET A 43 1.02 2.83 -0.21
C MET A 43 1.21 2.23 1.18
N ALA A 44 2.34 2.54 1.82
CA ALA A 44 2.63 2.08 3.17
C ALA A 44 1.74 2.81 4.18
N MET A 45 0.96 2.07 4.95
CA MET A 45 0.08 2.60 5.98
C MET A 45 0.36 1.92 7.32
N GLU A 46 -0.16 2.50 8.41
CA GLU A 46 -0.21 1.82 9.70
C GLU A 46 -1.21 0.65 9.62
N THR A 47 -0.69 -0.53 9.27
CA THR A 47 -1.51 -1.71 8.96
C THR A 47 -1.56 -2.72 10.10
N SER A 48 -2.71 -3.37 10.27
CA SER A 48 -2.83 -4.64 10.98
C SER A 48 -3.03 -5.77 9.96
N ILE A 49 -2.12 -6.74 9.97
CA ILE A 49 -2.20 -7.95 9.13
C ILE A 49 -2.65 -9.11 10.02
N THR A 50 -3.74 -9.75 9.64
CA THR A 50 -4.33 -10.89 10.35
C THR A 50 -4.77 -11.96 9.34
N LYS A 51 -5.34 -13.07 9.82
CA LYS A 51 -5.94 -14.11 8.97
C LYS A 51 -7.04 -13.60 8.04
N ASP A 52 -7.68 -12.49 8.42
CA ASP A 52 -8.78 -11.88 7.65
C ASP A 52 -8.24 -10.88 6.60
N GLY A 53 -6.92 -10.77 6.46
CA GLY A 53 -6.24 -9.92 5.49
C GLY A 53 -5.60 -8.70 6.14
N VAL A 54 -5.50 -7.62 5.37
CA VAL A 54 -4.88 -6.36 5.79
C VAL A 54 -5.94 -5.29 6.02
N THR A 55 -5.79 -4.57 7.13
CA THR A 55 -6.56 -3.35 7.44
C THR A 55 -5.58 -2.25 7.83
N TYR A 56 -5.96 -0.99 7.68
CA TYR A 56 -5.12 0.14 8.06
C TYR A 56 -5.86 1.12 8.95
N ALA A 57 -5.11 1.77 9.84
CA ALA A 57 -5.62 2.83 10.72
C ALA A 57 -5.59 4.19 10.00
N PRO A 58 -6.44 5.16 10.43
CA PRO A 58 -6.37 6.54 9.95
C PRO A 58 -5.00 7.16 10.25
N VAL A 59 -4.45 7.87 9.27
CA VAL A 59 -3.18 8.58 9.42
C VAL A 59 -3.36 9.72 10.42
N LYS A 60 -2.45 9.80 11.39
CA LYS A 60 -2.35 10.92 12.33
C LYS A 60 -0.92 11.44 12.30
N GLY A 61 -0.77 12.74 12.12
CA GLY A 61 0.53 13.40 12.06
C GLY A 61 0.37 14.90 12.14
N THR A 62 1.50 15.59 12.19
CA THR A 62 1.61 17.03 12.02
C THR A 62 1.27 17.45 10.59
N GLU A 63 0.98 18.74 10.38
CA GLU A 63 0.71 19.27 9.03
C GLU A 63 1.89 19.03 8.07
N GLU A 64 3.12 19.12 8.57
CA GLU A 64 4.34 18.85 7.79
C GLU A 64 4.43 17.38 7.36
N GLU A 65 4.12 16.43 8.26
CA GLU A 65 4.10 14.99 7.95
C GLU A 65 2.99 14.64 6.96
N VAL A 66 1.81 15.26 7.08
CA VAL A 66 0.70 15.07 6.13
C VAL A 66 1.04 15.64 4.76
N GLN A 67 1.73 16.78 4.69
CA GLN A 67 2.21 17.33 3.43
C GLN A 67 3.23 16.40 2.77
N ALA A 68 4.21 15.89 3.53
CA ALA A 68 5.20 14.94 3.02
C ALA A 68 4.55 13.63 2.52
N LEU A 69 3.51 13.16 3.21
CA LEU A 69 2.73 12.01 2.77
C LEU A 69 2.00 12.29 1.46
N THR A 70 1.44 13.50 1.32
CA THR A 70 0.76 13.95 0.10
C THR A 70 1.72 14.06 -1.08
N ASP A 71 2.94 14.55 -0.86
CA ASP A 71 3.97 14.59 -1.89
C ASP A 71 4.40 13.19 -2.32
N SER A 72 4.52 12.25 -1.37
CA SER A 72 4.77 10.83 -1.65
C SER A 72 3.63 10.21 -2.47
N TYR A 73 2.38 10.48 -2.11
CA TYR A 73 1.21 10.05 -2.87
C TYR A 73 1.21 10.57 -4.31
N ASN A 74 1.51 11.85 -4.51
CA ASN A 74 1.57 12.46 -5.84
C ASN A 74 2.65 11.79 -6.71
N HIS A 75 3.80 11.46 -6.13
CA HIS A 75 4.85 10.72 -6.83
C HIS A 75 4.39 9.32 -7.24
N LEU A 76 3.75 8.58 -6.34
CA LEU A 76 3.23 7.23 -6.62
C LEU A 76 2.11 7.25 -7.67
N THR A 77 1.25 8.27 -7.63
CA THR A 77 0.17 8.48 -8.61
C THR A 77 0.74 8.67 -10.00
N LYS A 78 1.82 9.46 -10.14
CA LYS A 78 2.50 9.63 -11.42
C LYS A 78 3.03 8.29 -11.98
N LEU A 79 3.68 7.48 -11.14
CA LEU A 79 4.17 6.16 -11.55
C LEU A 79 3.02 5.22 -11.95
N ARG A 80 1.89 5.24 -11.22
CA ARG A 80 0.69 4.50 -11.60
C ARG A 80 0.20 4.92 -12.99
N ASP A 81 0.10 6.22 -13.22
CA ASP A 81 -0.43 6.76 -14.47
C ASP A 81 0.50 6.45 -15.66
N GLU A 82 1.83 6.45 -15.46
CA GLU A 82 2.80 5.99 -16.45
C GLU A 82 2.60 4.50 -16.81
N VAL A 83 2.31 3.65 -15.82
CA VAL A 83 2.03 2.21 -16.06
C VAL A 83 0.69 2.00 -16.77
N ILE A 84 -0.29 2.88 -16.54
CA ILE A 84 -1.55 2.90 -17.30
C ILE A 84 -1.29 3.31 -18.75
N GLU A 85 -0.47 4.34 -18.99
CA GLU A 85 -0.10 4.79 -20.33
C GLU A 85 0.64 3.71 -21.14
N MET A 86 1.47 2.91 -20.46
CA MET A 86 2.12 1.73 -21.07
C MET A 86 1.13 0.59 -21.40
N GLY A 87 -0.14 0.71 -21.03
CA GLY A 87 -1.19 -0.28 -21.28
C GLY A 87 -1.09 -1.54 -20.41
N ILE A 88 -0.29 -1.49 -19.33
CA ILE A 88 -0.14 -2.62 -18.40
C ILE A 88 -1.30 -2.65 -17.41
N LEU A 89 -1.69 -1.48 -16.91
CA LEU A 89 -2.87 -1.31 -16.05
C LEU A 89 -4.01 -0.66 -16.84
N PRO A 90 -5.27 -1.06 -16.61
CA PRO A 90 -6.40 -0.35 -17.17
C PRO A 90 -6.56 1.03 -16.52
N ALA A 91 -7.34 1.91 -17.14
CA ALA A 91 -7.71 3.20 -16.56
C ALA A 91 -8.37 3.01 -15.19
N VAL A 92 -8.12 3.94 -14.26
CA VAL A 92 -8.55 3.82 -12.85
C VAL A 92 -10.05 3.57 -12.72
N ASP A 93 -10.85 4.26 -13.53
CA ASP A 93 -12.31 4.12 -13.58
C ASP A 93 -12.78 2.74 -14.05
N GLN A 94 -11.90 1.94 -14.67
CA GLN A 94 -12.17 0.58 -15.12
C GLN A 94 -11.69 -0.50 -14.14
N TRP A 95 -11.03 -0.15 -13.04
CA TRP A 95 -10.48 -1.16 -12.11
C TRP A 95 -11.57 -2.07 -11.52
N HIS A 96 -12.76 -1.51 -11.27
CA HIS A 96 -13.93 -2.25 -10.80
C HIS A 96 -14.35 -3.39 -11.75
N THR A 97 -14.03 -3.30 -13.05
CA THR A 97 -14.31 -4.36 -14.04
C THR A 97 -13.39 -5.56 -13.87
N VAL A 98 -12.21 -5.36 -13.30
CA VAL A 98 -11.23 -6.41 -12.99
C VAL A 98 -11.47 -6.97 -11.58
N ASN A 99 -11.81 -6.12 -10.62
CA ASN A 99 -12.13 -6.50 -9.25
C ASN A 99 -13.13 -5.51 -8.64
N GLU A 100 -14.32 -5.99 -8.27
CA GLU A 100 -15.41 -5.18 -7.69
C GLU A 100 -15.03 -4.46 -6.39
N ASN A 101 -13.96 -4.87 -5.70
CA ASN A 101 -13.46 -4.24 -4.50
C ASN A 101 -12.56 -3.01 -4.79
N LEU A 102 -12.17 -2.79 -6.05
CA LEU A 102 -11.35 -1.67 -6.51
C LEU A 102 -12.21 -0.59 -7.15
N LYS A 103 -13.16 -0.07 -6.38
CA LYS A 103 -13.98 1.10 -6.76
C LYS A 103 -13.23 2.38 -6.47
#